data_AF-A0A2W7M821-F1
#
_entry.id   AF-A0A2W7M821-F1
#
_cell.length_a   1.000
_cell.length_b   1.000
_cell.length_c   1.000
_cell.angle_alpha   90.00
_cell.angle_beta   90.00
_cell.angle_gamma   90.00
#
_symmetry.space_group_name_H-M   'P 1'
#
loop_
_entity.id
_entity.type
_entity.pdbx_description
1 polymer ?
#
loop_
_entity_poly.entity_id
_entity_poly.type
_entity_poly.pdbx_seq_one_letter_code
_entity_poly.pdbx_strand_id
1 'polypeptide(L)' 'MADVKMPQRLDPQDIVKLLMALRRALNTRG' A
#
# COMPACT_ATOMS: atom_id res chain seq x y z
N MET A 1 -5.36 -27.92 -6.96
CA MET A 1 -6.16 -26.84 -6.34
C MET A 1 -5.25 -25.63 -6.23
N ALA A 2 -5.59 -24.52 -6.89
CA ALA A 2 -4.77 -23.31 -6.78
C ALA A 2 -4.82 -22.85 -5.32
N ASP A 3 -3.65 -22.78 -4.68
CA ASP A 3 -3.48 -22.15 -3.37
C ASP A 3 -3.88 -20.68 -3.52
N VAL A 4 -5.15 -20.38 -3.27
CA VAL A 4 -5.64 -19.00 -3.23
C VAL A 4 -5.08 -18.43 -1.96
N LYS A 5 -3.83 -17.94 -2.04
CA LYS A 5 -3.19 -17.14 -1.01
C LYS A 5 -4.15 -16.00 -0.71
N MET A 6 -4.90 -16.12 0.38
CA MET A 6 -5.87 -15.11 0.78
C MET A 6 -5.16 -13.76 0.74
N PRO A 7 -5.77 -12.71 0.16
CA PRO A 7 -5.17 -11.40 0.16
C PRO A 7 -4.90 -11.06 1.63
N GLN A 8 -3.62 -10.98 1.97
CA GLN A 8 -3.17 -10.56 3.30
C GLN A 8 -3.96 -9.31 3.61
N ARG A 9 -4.74 -9.34 4.71
CA ARG A 9 -5.51 -8.19 5.16
C ARG A 9 -4.53 -7.05 5.36
N LEU A 10 -4.41 -6.21 4.35
CA LEU A 10 -3.71 -4.96 4.45
C LEU A 10 -4.51 -4.15 5.46
N ASP A 11 -3.89 -3.90 6.60
CA ASP A 11 -4.50 -3.04 7.60
C ASP A 11 -4.77 -1.69 6.94
N PRO A 12 -5.95 -1.09 7.15
CA PRO A 12 -6.26 0.22 6.58
C PRO A 12 -5.16 1.25 6.84
N GLN A 13 -4.45 1.15 7.97
CA GLN A 13 -3.34 2.05 8.29
C GLN A 13 -2.13 1.85 7.38
N ASP A 14 -1.82 0.61 6.98
CA ASP A 14 -0.68 0.34 6.11
C ASP A 14 -0.95 0.82 4.67
N ILE A 15 -2.20 0.76 4.22
CA ILE A 15 -2.63 1.38 2.96
C ILE A 15 -2.42 2.91 3.03
N VAL A 16 -2.85 3.54 4.13
CA VAL A 16 -2.69 4.98 4.32
C VAL A 16 -1.22 5.39 4.35
N LYS A 17 -0.35 4.63 5.03
CA LYS A 17 1.11 4.87 5.02
C LYS A 17 1.70 4.80 3.61
N LEU A 18 1.28 3.81 2.82
CA LEU A 18 1.74 3.66 1.44
C LEU A 18 1.30 4.83 0.56
N LEU A 19 0.06 5.29 0.70
CA LEU A 19 -0.45 6.47 -0.01
C LEU A 19 0.27 7.76 0.42
N MET A 20 0.57 7.92 1.72
CA MET A 20 1.35 9.05 2.22
C MET A 20 2.79 9.03 1.69
N ALA A 21 3.43 7.86 1.65
CA ALA A 21 4.77 7.69 1.09
C ALA A 21 4.79 8.06 -0.41
N LEU A 22 3.77 7.60 -1.16
CA LEU A 22 3.62 7.95 -2.57
C LEU A 22 3.43 9.45 -2.77
N ARG A 23 2.53 10.08 -2.01
CA ARG A 23 2.33 11.54 -2.06
C ARG A 23 3.64 12.29 -1.80
N ARG A 24 4.41 11.86 -0.80
CA ARG A 24 5.71 12.48 -0.50
C ARG A 24 6.69 12.32 -1.65
N ALA A 25 6.80 11.12 -2.22
CA ALA A 25 7.68 10.86 -3.36
C ALA A 25 7.33 11.69 -4.60
N LEU A 26 6.03 11.89 -4.86
CA LEU A 26 5.56 12.75 -5.95
C LEU A 26 5.85 14.22 -5.67
N ASN A 27 5.58 14.70 -4.46
CA ASN A 27 5.88 16.09 -4.06
C ASN A 27 7.38 16.41 -4.05
N THR A 28 8.26 15.42 -3.84
CA THR A 28 9.72 15.63 -3.92
C THR A 28 10.26 15.66 -5.34
N ARG A 29 9.44 15.29 -6.33
CA ARG A 29 9.84 15.21 -7.75
C ARG A 29 9.25 16.36 -8.59
N GLY A 30 8.48 17.26 -7.96
CA GLY A 30 7.93 18.47 -8.57
C GLY A 30 8.61 19.73 -8.09
#